data_AF-A0A3A1QWD1-F1
#
_entry.id   AF-A0A3A1QWD1-F1
#
_cell.length_a   1.000
_cell.length_b   1.000
_cell.length_c   1.000
_cell.angle_alpha   90.00
_cell.angle_beta   90.00
_cell.angle_gamma   90.00
#
_symmetry.space_group_name_H-M   'P 1'
#
loop_
_entity.id
_entity.type
_entity.pdbx_description
1 polymer ?
#
loop_
_entity_poly.entity_id
_entity_poly.type
_entity_poly.pdbx_seq_one_letter_code
_entity_poly.pdbx_strand_id
1 'polypeptide(L)' 'MPVCVVFNQINVLSMSSNSIIGSGQNSQPDWNAQGKFNNGNGNYVNSVVLGCTNIINDPDVFDTPITQPENINPQPTSQI' A
#
# COMPACT_ATOMS: atom_id res chain seq x y z
N MET A 1 16.69 -18.36 -27.60
CA MET A 1 15.33 -18.96 -27.64
C MET A 1 14.61 -18.56 -26.37
N PRO A 2 13.34 -18.14 -26.42
CA PRO A 2 12.58 -17.90 -25.21
C PRO A 2 12.39 -19.22 -24.45
N VAL A 3 12.70 -19.20 -23.16
CA VAL A 3 12.48 -20.35 -22.26
C VAL A 3 11.07 -20.22 -21.70
N CYS A 4 10.25 -21.25 -21.91
CA CYS A 4 8.90 -21.34 -21.33
C CYS A 4 8.99 -22.07 -19.99
N VAL A 5 8.51 -21.43 -18.93
CA VAL A 5 8.39 -22.03 -17.60
C VAL A 5 6.90 -22.26 -17.33
N VAL A 6 6.50 -23.52 -17.23
CA VAL A 6 5.11 -23.92 -16.98
C VAL A 6 4.92 -24.20 -15.50
N PHE A 7 4.00 -23.48 -14.87
CA PHE A 7 3.58 -23.74 -13.49
C PHE A 7 2.31 -24.59 -13.52
N ASN A 8 2.27 -25.69 -12.75
CA ASN A 8 1.11 -26.58 -12.69
C ASN A 8 -0.05 -25.98 -11.87
N GLN A 9 0.27 -25.33 -10.75
CA GLN A 9 -0.69 -24.58 -9.94
C GLN A 9 0.00 -23.43 -9.19
N ILE A 10 -0.75 -22.38 -8.91
CA ILE A 10 -0.36 -21.31 -7.99
C ILE A 10 -1.23 -21.45 -6.74
N ASN A 11 -0.62 -21.76 -5.60
CA ASN A 11 -1.32 -21.83 -4.32
C ASN A 11 -1.09 -20.54 -3.53
N VAL A 12 -2.16 -19.81 -3.22
CA VAL A 12 -2.12 -18.52 -2.52
C VAL A 12 -2.57 -18.75 -1.09
N LEU A 13 -1.65 -18.62 -0.14
CA LEU A 13 -1.92 -18.88 1.27
C LEU A 13 -2.66 -17.73 1.96
N SER A 14 -2.38 -16.49 1.56
CA SER A 14 -3.05 -15.29 2.07
C SER A 14 -2.85 -14.12 1.12
N MET A 15 -3.83 -13.23 1.05
CA MET A 15 -3.70 -11.92 0.41
C MET A 15 -4.05 -10.84 1.43
N SER A 16 -3.23 -9.79 1.51
CA SER A 16 -3.55 -8.59 2.29
C SER A 16 -4.31 -7.58 1.43
N SER A 17 -4.87 -6.55 2.06
CA SER A 17 -5.41 -5.38 1.36
C SER A 17 -4.41 -4.81 0.38
N ASN A 18 -4.89 -4.33 -0.78
CA ASN A 18 -4.06 -3.80 -1.86
C ASN A 18 -3.04 -4.81 -2.43
N SER A 19 -3.50 -6.02 -2.80
CA SER A 19 -2.65 -7.08 -3.39
C SER A 19 -3.26 -7.66 -4.68
N ILE A 20 -2.41 -8.11 -5.61
CA ILE A 20 -2.81 -8.78 -6.87
C ILE A 20 -1.88 -9.95 -7.20
N ILE A 21 -2.44 -10.95 -7.86
CA ILE A 21 -1.71 -12.05 -8.48
C ILE A 21 -1.87 -11.88 -10.00
N GLY A 22 -0.76 -11.60 -10.69
CA GLY A 22 -0.73 -11.44 -12.15
C GLY A 22 0.20 -12.43 -12.83
N SER A 23 -0.14 -12.83 -14.06
CA SER A 23 0.71 -13.65 -14.93
C SER A 23 0.78 -13.02 -16.32
N GLY A 24 1.97 -13.04 -16.95
CA GLY A 24 2.21 -12.40 -18.25
C GLY A 24 2.46 -10.89 -18.16
N GLN A 25 2.20 -10.17 -19.25
CA GLN A 25 2.23 -8.70 -19.26
C GLN A 25 0.97 -8.17 -18.58
N ASN A 26 1.14 -7.53 -17.42
CA ASN A 26 0.04 -6.94 -16.66
C ASN A 26 0.25 -5.42 -16.61
N SER A 27 -0.69 -4.67 -17.17
CA SER A 27 -0.74 -3.21 -17.00
C SER A 27 -1.66 -2.92 -15.83
N GLN A 28 -1.13 -2.28 -14.79
CA GLN A 28 -1.88 -1.84 -13.61
C GLN A 28 -1.94 -0.32 -13.58
N PRO A 29 -2.55 0.32 -14.60
CA PRO A 29 -2.75 1.74 -14.54
C PRO A 29 -3.61 2.05 -13.31
N ASP A 30 -3.26 3.12 -12.61
CA ASP A 30 -4.07 3.68 -11.51
C ASP A 30 -4.09 2.82 -10.23
N TRP A 31 -3.17 1.86 -10.10
CA TRP A 31 -2.93 1.19 -8.83
C TRP A 31 -2.34 2.19 -7.82
N ASN A 32 -3.15 2.60 -6.85
CA ASN A 32 -2.75 3.52 -5.78
C ASN A 32 -3.24 3.01 -4.41
N ALA A 33 -2.43 3.20 -3.38
CA ALA A 33 -2.84 3.01 -2.00
C ALA A 33 -2.56 4.25 -1.18
N GLN A 34 -3.58 4.71 -0.46
CA GLN A 34 -3.51 5.81 0.48
C GLN A 34 -3.99 5.33 1.84
N GLY A 35 -3.36 5.82 2.90
CA GLY A 35 -3.74 5.51 4.27
C GLY A 35 -3.25 6.58 5.23
N LYS A 36 -4.05 6.85 6.28
CA LYS A 36 -3.63 7.65 7.43
C LYS A 36 -3.26 6.67 8.55
N PHE A 37 -2.07 6.84 9.10
CA PHE A 37 -1.61 6.09 10.28
C PHE A 37 -1.49 7.06 11.45
N ASN A 38 -2.29 6.88 12.50
CA ASN A 38 -2.12 7.65 13.74
C ASN A 38 -1.26 6.82 14.71
N ASN A 39 0.03 7.16 14.78
CA ASN A 39 0.95 6.57 15.76
C ASN A 39 1.16 7.57 16.89
N GLY A 40 0.26 7.61 17.88
CA GLY A 40 0.35 8.57 18.98
C GLY A 40 1.68 8.51 19.76
N ASN A 41 2.25 7.32 19.92
CA ASN A 41 3.56 7.10 20.55
C ASN A 41 4.71 6.97 19.55
N GLY A 42 4.45 7.06 18.24
CA GLY A 42 5.40 6.71 17.20
C GLY A 42 5.60 5.20 17.05
N ASN A 43 6.67 4.82 16.34
CA ASN A 43 7.08 3.44 16.13
C ASN A 43 8.41 3.19 16.85
N TYR A 44 8.46 2.15 17.67
CA TYR A 44 9.62 1.77 18.46
C TYR A 44 10.38 0.63 17.79
N VAL A 45 11.52 0.95 17.17
CA VAL A 45 12.43 -0.05 16.59
C VAL A 45 13.70 -0.08 17.45
N ASN A 46 13.99 -1.24 18.05
CA ASN A 46 15.15 -1.45 18.93
C ASN A 46 15.22 -0.48 20.15
N SER A 47 14.11 -0.29 20.86
CA SER A 47 14.06 0.60 22.04
C SER A 47 13.41 -0.04 23.26
N VAL A 48 13.84 0.36 24.45
CA VAL A 48 13.24 -0.03 25.74
C VAL A 48 12.39 1.14 26.24
N VAL A 49 11.10 0.89 26.48
CA VAL A 49 10.14 1.87 27.01
C VAL A 49 10.00 1.64 28.51
N LEU A 50 10.34 2.65 29.32
CA LEU A 50 10.24 2.61 30.78
C LEU A 50 9.29 3.72 31.26
N GLY A 51 8.21 3.32 31.93
CA GLY A 51 7.10 4.21 32.31
C GLY A 51 5.88 4.06 31.38
N CYS A 52 4.74 4.61 31.78
CA CYS A 52 3.45 4.50 31.07
C CYS A 52 2.71 5.84 30.89
N THR A 53 3.34 6.96 31.22
CA THR A 53 2.74 8.29 31.05
C THR A 53 3.14 8.87 29.72
N ASN A 54 2.17 9.14 28.86
CA ASN A 54 2.41 9.81 27.59
C ASN A 54 1.44 10.99 27.43
N ILE A 55 1.98 12.18 27.20
CA ILE A 55 1.20 13.38 26.88
C ILE A 55 1.44 13.64 25.41
N ILE A 56 0.41 13.42 24.59
CA ILE A 56 0.49 13.51 23.14
C ILE A 56 -0.29 14.76 22.74
N ASN A 57 0.39 15.69 22.06
CA ASN A 57 -0.24 16.86 21.46
C ASN A 57 -0.52 16.55 19.98
N ASP A 58 -1.79 16.29 19.65
CA ASP A 58 -2.23 16.04 18.28
C ASP A 58 -2.83 17.34 17.70
N PRO A 59 -2.15 18.00 16.75
CA PRO A 59 -2.56 19.33 16.30
C PRO A 59 -3.75 19.33 15.33
N ASP A 60 -4.30 18.18 14.95
CA ASP A 60 -5.49 18.09 14.09
C ASP A 60 -6.78 17.77 14.89
N VAL A 61 -7.72 18.72 14.94
CA VAL A 61 -9.06 18.51 15.54
C VAL A 61 -9.96 17.65 14.63
N PHE A 62 -9.71 17.72 13.32
CA PHE A 62 -10.38 16.95 12.29
C PHE A 62 -9.32 16.29 11.42
N ASP A 63 -9.49 15.00 11.13
CA ASP A 63 -8.60 14.27 10.24
C ASP A 63 -8.50 14.99 8.88
N THR A 64 -7.29 15.17 8.36
CA THR A 64 -7.10 15.56 6.96
C THR A 64 -7.86 14.57 6.08
N PRO A 65 -8.80 15.03 5.22
CA PRO A 65 -9.51 14.14 4.35
C PRO A 65 -8.50 13.44 3.43
N ILE A 66 -8.53 12.10 3.42
CA ILE A 66 -7.81 11.34 2.41
C ILE A 66 -8.53 11.61 1.09
N THR A 67 -7.99 12.51 0.29
CA THR A 67 -8.45 12.74 -1.07
C THR A 67 -7.45 12.09 -2.02
N GLN A 68 -7.97 11.37 -3.02
CA GLN A 68 -7.22 11.00 -4.20
C GLN A 68 -7.50 12.10 -5.23
N PRO A 69 -6.64 13.12 -5.39
CA PRO A 69 -6.94 14.27 -6.21
C PRO A 69 -6.79 13.99 -7.71
N GLU A 70 -7.18 12.82 -8.22
CA GLU A 70 -7.23 12.53 -9.65
C GLU A 70 -8.39 11.57 -9.95
N ASN A 71 -9.53 12.11 -10.40
CA ASN A 71 -10.67 11.33 -10.92
C ASN A 71 -10.35 10.71 -12.30
N ILE A 72 -9.17 11.00 -12.85
CA ILE A 72 -8.68 10.55 -14.15
C ILE A 72 -7.16 10.71 -14.14
N ASN A 73 -6.43 9.61 -14.07
CA ASN A 73 -5.02 9.58 -14.39
C ASN A 73 -4.92 9.25 -15.90
N PRO A 74 -4.49 10.19 -16.76
CA PRO A 74 -4.50 9.98 -18.20
C PRO A 74 -3.50 8.88 -18.59
N GLN A 75 -4.01 7.70 -18.92
CA GLN A 75 -3.17 6.58 -19.35
C GLN A 75 -2.94 6.63 -20.86
N PRO A 76 -1.70 6.44 -21.33
CA PRO A 76 -1.46 6.18 -22.75
C PRO A 76 -2.12 4.84 -23.12
N THR A 77 -3.17 4.88 -23.94
CA THR A 77 -3.90 3.70 -24.44
C THR A 77 -3.18 2.98 -25.60
N SER A 78 -1.96 3.40 -25.95
CA SER A 78 -1.15 2.79 -27.00
C SER A 78 0.25 2.50 -26.48
N GLN A 79 0.59 1.22 -26.46
CA GLN A 79 1.97 0.76 -26.45
C GLN A 79 2.28 0.37 -27.90
N ILE A 80 3.28 1.03 -28.50
CA ILE A 80 3.80 0.70 -29.84
C ILE A 80 4.78 -0.45 -29.69
#